data_AF-A0A418URC1-F1
#
_entry.id   AF-A0A418URC1-F1
#
_cell.length_a   1.000
_cell.length_b   1.000
_cell.length_c   1.000
_cell.angle_alpha   90.00
_cell.angle_beta   90.00
_cell.angle_gamma   90.00
#
_symmetry.space_group_name_H-M   'P 1'
#
loop_
_entity.id
_entity.type
_entity.pdbx_description
1 polymer ?
#
loop_
_entity_poly.entity_id
_entity_poly.type
_entity_poly.pdbx_seq_one_letter_code
_entity_poly.pdbx_strand_id
1 'polypeptide(L)'
;MPDQVITHALADALPSLGSPDGVHRLAMSPLPDLAGASRAIRADLGILYRVSLPTEHGGQSGKVAIRYRAPLTITGAVAVEGPEDLAVGQRFTVRLVAEKRHEDSGGRTHARPVRDEEAESWCQALLHRHGIKADDLVVSPRWKVGRPGARSFTVRDLTATVTGLTADCTAFTRGLGRGKSFGYGMPLVL
;
A
#
# COMPACT_ATOMS: atom_id res chain seq x y z
N MET A 1 2.15 -18.02 3.13
CA MET A 1 0.80 -17.62 3.61
C MET A 1 0.08 -16.87 2.50
N PRO A 2 -1.09 -17.36 2.04
CA PRO A 2 -1.80 -16.73 0.93
C PRO A 2 -2.36 -15.37 1.33
N ASP A 3 -2.40 -14.46 0.37
CA ASP A 3 -3.18 -13.24 0.52
C ASP A 3 -4.68 -13.58 0.58
N GLN A 4 -5.47 -12.67 1.14
CA GLN A 4 -6.91 -12.86 1.32
C GLN A 4 -7.67 -11.66 0.74
N VAL A 5 -8.80 -11.86 0.06
CA VAL A 5 -9.57 -10.78 -0.56
C VAL A 5 -10.99 -10.72 -0.01
N ILE A 6 -11.41 -9.50 0.34
CA ILE A 6 -12.82 -9.15 0.57
C ILE A 6 -13.27 -8.25 -0.57
N THR A 7 -14.48 -8.47 -1.08
CA THR A 7 -15.12 -7.57 -2.05
C THR A 7 -16.34 -6.92 -1.43
N HIS A 8 -16.44 -5.59 -1.56
CA HIS A 8 -17.63 -4.82 -1.23
C HIS A 8 -18.32 -4.35 -2.51
N ALA A 9 -19.65 -4.23 -2.51
CA ALA A 9 -20.33 -3.50 -3.56
C ALA A 9 -19.80 -2.05 -3.59
N LEU A 10 -19.54 -1.51 -4.77
CA LEU A 10 -18.95 -0.18 -4.90
C LEU A 10 -19.82 0.88 -4.21
N ALA A 11 -21.14 0.82 -4.41
CA ALA A 11 -22.11 1.75 -3.81
C ALA A 11 -21.96 1.86 -2.29
N ASP A 12 -21.77 0.73 -1.61
CA ASP A 12 -21.65 0.67 -0.15
C ASP A 12 -20.28 1.15 0.34
N ALA A 13 -19.23 0.93 -0.46
CA ALA A 13 -17.87 1.33 -0.12
C ALA A 13 -17.59 2.82 -0.39
N LEU A 14 -18.29 3.45 -1.34
CA LEU A 14 -18.05 4.83 -1.79
C LEU A 14 -17.95 5.86 -0.63
N PRO A 15 -18.82 5.85 0.39
CA PRO A 15 -18.71 6.79 1.51
C PRO A 15 -17.37 6.69 2.26
N SER A 16 -16.79 5.50 2.34
CA SER A 16 -15.50 5.24 2.99
C SER A 16 -14.31 5.64 2.12
N LEU A 17 -14.43 5.55 0.80
CA LEU A 17 -13.35 5.86 -0.14
C LEU A 17 -13.01 7.36 -0.23
N GLY A 18 -13.87 8.23 0.30
CA GLY A 18 -13.68 9.69 0.26
C GLY A 18 -12.53 10.23 1.13
N SER A 19 -11.90 9.40 1.96
CA SER A 19 -10.78 9.81 2.82
C SER A 19 -9.87 8.62 3.19
N PRO A 20 -8.58 8.85 3.48
CA PRO A 20 -7.70 7.79 3.97
C PRO A 20 -8.21 7.14 5.27
N ASP A 21 -8.77 7.93 6.20
CA ASP A 21 -9.29 7.41 7.46
C ASP A 21 -10.56 6.55 7.24
N GLY A 22 -11.39 6.90 6.25
CA GLY A 22 -12.52 6.07 5.82
C GLY A 22 -12.06 4.74 5.22
N VAL A 23 -11.06 4.77 4.34
CA VAL A 23 -10.44 3.57 3.75
C VAL A 23 -9.87 2.66 4.83
N HIS A 24 -9.15 3.22 5.81
CA HIS A 24 -8.64 2.46 6.95
C HIS A 24 -9.76 1.78 7.73
N ARG A 25 -10.80 2.51 8.12
CA ARG A 25 -11.94 1.94 8.85
C ARG A 25 -12.64 0.84 8.06
N LEU A 26 -12.80 1.01 6.75
CA LEU A 26 -13.39 -0.02 5.89
C LEU A 26 -12.53 -1.30 5.91
N ALA A 27 -11.22 -1.16 5.73
CA ALA A 27 -10.29 -2.30 5.71
C ALA A 27 -10.16 -3.00 7.07
N MET A 28 -10.28 -2.29 8.18
CA MET A 28 -10.20 -2.89 9.52
C MET A 28 -11.54 -3.47 10.00
N SER A 29 -12.66 -3.12 9.35
CA SER A 29 -14.01 -3.58 9.76
C SER A 29 -14.21 -5.10 9.84
N PRO A 30 -13.53 -5.94 9.03
CA PRO A 30 -13.64 -7.41 9.13
C PRO A 30 -12.77 -8.04 10.22
N LEU A 31 -11.86 -7.26 10.84
CA LEU A 31 -10.98 -7.75 11.90
C LEU A 31 -11.74 -7.84 13.22
N PRO A 32 -11.41 -8.82 14.09
CA PRO A 32 -11.97 -8.85 15.44
C PRO A 32 -11.70 -7.54 16.17
N ASP A 33 -12.60 -7.14 17.08
CA ASP A 33 -12.38 -5.96 17.91
C ASP A 33 -11.21 -6.22 18.86
N LEU A 34 -10.04 -5.66 18.51
CA LEU A 34 -8.82 -5.75 19.30
C LEU A 34 -8.83 -4.72 20.44
N ALA A 35 -9.95 -4.61 21.16
CA ALA A 35 -10.21 -3.60 22.18
C ALA A 35 -9.90 -2.16 21.70
N GLY A 36 -10.30 -1.84 20.47
CA GLY A 36 -10.01 -0.55 19.84
C GLY A 36 -8.62 -0.41 19.19
N ALA A 37 -7.72 -1.40 19.30
CA ALA A 37 -6.43 -1.36 18.59
C ALA A 37 -6.59 -1.39 17.07
N SER A 38 -7.63 -2.07 16.55
CA SER A 38 -8.00 -2.03 15.13
C SER A 38 -8.53 -0.66 14.68
N ARG A 39 -8.96 0.20 15.61
CA ARG A 39 -9.32 1.61 15.36
C ARG A 39 -8.12 2.56 15.51
N ALA A 40 -7.05 2.11 16.16
CA ALA A 40 -5.82 2.86 16.32
C ALA A 40 -4.96 2.71 15.05
N ILE A 41 -4.99 3.72 14.19
CA ILE A 41 -4.27 3.79 12.89
C ILE A 41 -2.78 3.40 12.98
N ARG A 42 -2.14 3.52 14.15
CA ARG A 42 -0.71 3.23 14.36
C ARG A 42 -0.42 1.92 15.07
N ALA A 43 -1.43 1.12 15.43
CA ALA A 43 -1.18 -0.22 15.95
C ALA A 43 -0.58 -1.06 14.81
N ASP A 44 0.64 -1.57 15.02
CA ASP A 44 1.24 -2.50 14.08
C ASP A 44 0.66 -3.90 14.31
N LEU A 45 -0.35 -4.23 13.49
CA LEU A 45 -1.00 -5.54 13.52
C LEU A 45 -0.29 -6.56 12.59
N GLY A 46 0.81 -6.17 11.94
CA GLY A 46 1.43 -6.98 10.89
C GLY A 46 0.53 -7.18 9.67
N ILE A 47 -0.47 -6.30 9.48
CA ILE A 47 -1.44 -6.35 8.39
C ILE A 47 -1.05 -5.34 7.32
N LEU A 48 -0.80 -5.84 6.11
CA LEU A 48 -0.81 -5.02 4.91
C LEU A 48 -2.14 -5.21 4.20
N TYR A 49 -2.62 -4.16 3.57
CA TYR A 49 -3.75 -4.28 2.67
C TYR A 49 -3.60 -3.35 1.47
N ARG A 50 -4.33 -3.68 0.41
CA ARG A 50 -4.39 -2.95 -0.84
C ARG A 50 -5.84 -2.85 -1.27
N VAL A 51 -6.32 -1.63 -1.44
CA VAL A 51 -7.62 -1.37 -2.06
C VAL A 51 -7.43 -1.25 -3.57
N SER A 52 -8.23 -2.02 -4.31
CA SER A 52 -8.33 -1.96 -5.76
C SER A 52 -9.74 -1.53 -6.18
N LEU A 53 -9.79 -0.45 -6.95
CA LEU A 53 -11.00 0.04 -7.61
C LEU A 53 -11.38 -0.88 -8.80
N PRO A 54 -12.62 -0.79 -9.33
CA PRO A 54 -13.11 -1.70 -10.38
C PRO A 54 -12.20 -1.85 -11.61
N THR A 55 -11.47 -0.80 -11.97
CA THR A 55 -10.59 -0.75 -13.15
C THR A 55 -9.11 -0.94 -12.82
N GLU A 56 -8.76 -1.12 -11.55
CA GLU A 56 -7.37 -1.33 -11.12
C GLU A 56 -7.01 -2.82 -11.13
N HIS A 57 -5.71 -3.12 -11.11
CA HIS A 57 -5.25 -4.50 -10.95
C HIS A 57 -5.79 -5.11 -9.65
N GLY A 58 -6.39 -6.29 -9.74
CA GLY A 58 -7.11 -6.94 -8.63
C GLY A 58 -8.51 -6.37 -8.36
N GLY A 59 -9.00 -5.44 -9.19
CA GLY A 59 -10.35 -4.91 -9.15
C GLY A 59 -11.40 -5.84 -9.78
N GLN A 60 -12.67 -5.61 -9.47
CA GLN A 60 -13.81 -6.29 -10.07
C GLN A 60 -14.89 -5.27 -10.43
N SER A 61 -15.50 -5.39 -11.61
CA SER A 61 -16.59 -4.51 -12.04
C SER A 61 -17.71 -4.42 -10.99
N GLY A 62 -18.15 -3.20 -10.70
CA GLY A 62 -19.18 -2.92 -9.69
C GLY A 62 -18.74 -3.11 -8.23
N LYS A 63 -17.47 -3.44 -7.96
CA LYS A 63 -16.98 -3.74 -6.61
C LYS A 63 -15.68 -3.03 -6.27
N VAL A 64 -15.43 -2.92 -4.96
CA VAL A 64 -14.13 -2.57 -4.40
C VAL A 64 -13.55 -3.83 -3.79
N ALA A 65 -12.33 -4.18 -4.18
CA ALA A 65 -11.60 -5.30 -3.60
C ALA A 65 -10.59 -4.79 -2.58
N ILE A 66 -10.53 -5.43 -1.42
CA ILE A 66 -9.47 -5.22 -0.43
C ILE A 66 -8.71 -6.53 -0.30
N ARG A 67 -7.46 -6.51 -0.77
CA ARG A 67 -6.51 -7.61 -0.62
C ARG A 67 -5.72 -7.40 0.65
N TYR A 68 -5.60 -8.42 1.48
CA TYR A 68 -4.89 -8.43 2.76
C TYR A 68 -3.72 -9.41 2.69
N ARG A 69 -2.62 -9.02 3.33
CA ARG A 69 -1.52 -9.89 3.72
C ARG A 69 -1.34 -9.76 5.21
N ALA A 70 -1.76 -10.79 5.95
CA ALA A 70 -1.94 -10.73 7.39
C ALA A 70 -1.71 -12.10 8.02
N PRO A 71 -1.08 -12.20 9.21
CA PRO A 71 -0.77 -13.46 9.90
C PRO A 71 -2.00 -14.16 10.51
N LEU A 72 -3.21 -13.79 10.08
CA LEU A 72 -4.47 -14.24 10.64
C LEU A 72 -5.53 -14.38 9.54
N THR A 73 -6.53 -15.23 9.78
CA THR A 73 -7.69 -15.37 8.89
C THR A 73 -8.60 -14.16 9.04
N ILE A 74 -8.93 -13.53 7.91
CA ILE A 74 -9.83 -12.38 7.84
C ILE A 74 -11.25 -12.89 7.62
N THR A 75 -12.16 -12.57 8.55
CA THR A 75 -13.56 -13.02 8.46
C THR A 75 -14.22 -12.55 7.16
N GLY A 76 -14.79 -13.48 6.40
CA GLY A 76 -15.45 -13.19 5.13
C GLY A 76 -14.50 -13.01 3.93
N ALA A 77 -13.19 -13.16 4.12
CA ALA A 77 -12.23 -13.11 3.03
C ALA A 77 -12.05 -14.48 2.35
N VAL A 78 -11.73 -14.43 1.06
CA VAL A 78 -11.38 -15.61 0.26
C VAL A 78 -9.87 -15.63 0.06
N ALA A 79 -9.23 -16.77 0.29
CA ALA A 79 -7.80 -16.94 0.02
C ALA A 79 -7.53 -16.80 -1.49
N VAL A 80 -6.44 -16.14 -1.82
CA VAL A 80 -6.01 -15.93 -3.20
C VAL A 80 -4.60 -16.51 -3.35
N GLU A 81 -4.42 -17.30 -4.41
CA GLU A 81 -3.10 -17.80 -4.77
C GLU A 81 -2.16 -16.63 -5.09
N GLY A 82 -0.94 -16.75 -4.62
CA GLY A 82 0.08 -15.75 -4.81
C GLY A 82 1.41 -16.25 -4.26
N PRO A 83 2.50 -15.57 -4.61
CA PRO A 83 3.80 -15.93 -4.10
C PRO A 83 3.89 -15.66 -2.59
N GLU A 84 4.73 -16.42 -1.90
CA GLU A 84 4.99 -16.21 -0.47
C GLU A 84 5.96 -15.06 -0.21
N ASP A 85 6.81 -14.74 -1.20
CA ASP A 85 7.76 -13.63 -1.18
C ASP A 85 8.02 -13.11 -2.61
N LEU A 86 8.71 -11.98 -2.73
CA LEU A 86 9.27 -11.55 -4.01
C LEU A 86 10.38 -12.50 -4.45
N ALA A 87 10.47 -12.73 -5.75
CA ALA A 87 11.53 -13.52 -6.38
C ALA A 87 12.12 -12.78 -7.59
N VAL A 88 13.39 -13.09 -7.91
CA VAL A 88 14.05 -12.60 -9.11
C VAL A 88 13.26 -13.03 -10.35
N GLY A 89 13.09 -12.12 -11.30
CA GLY A 89 12.29 -12.29 -12.51
C GLY A 89 10.82 -11.91 -12.35
N GLN A 90 10.31 -11.72 -11.13
CA GLN A 90 8.92 -11.29 -10.94
C GLN A 90 8.75 -9.81 -11.24
N ARG A 91 7.63 -9.46 -11.89
CA ARG A 91 7.15 -8.09 -11.99
C ARG A 91 6.16 -7.82 -10.88
N PHE A 92 6.27 -6.68 -10.21
CA PHE A 92 5.32 -6.28 -9.17
C PHE A 92 4.88 -4.83 -9.33
N THR A 93 3.73 -4.51 -8.76
CA THR A 93 3.21 -3.15 -8.61
C THR A 93 2.95 -2.80 -7.16
N VAL A 94 3.12 -1.53 -6.79
CA VAL A 94 2.87 -1.01 -5.44
C VAL A 94 2.41 0.44 -5.50
N ARG A 95 1.40 0.80 -4.69
CA ARG A 95 1.01 2.20 -4.47
C ARG A 95 1.75 2.77 -3.29
N LEU A 96 2.42 3.89 -3.49
CA LEU A 96 3.31 4.51 -2.51
C LEU A 96 2.81 5.89 -2.12
N VAL A 97 2.91 6.22 -0.83
CA VAL A 97 2.91 7.62 -0.40
C VAL A 97 4.22 8.26 -0.83
N ALA A 98 4.14 9.17 -1.79
CA ALA A 98 5.26 9.79 -2.48
C ALA A 98 5.57 11.17 -1.88
N GLU A 99 6.00 11.17 -0.61
CA GLU A 99 6.33 12.39 0.13
C GLU A 99 7.72 12.29 0.76
N LYS A 100 8.57 13.27 0.47
CA LYS A 100 9.86 13.45 1.16
C LYS A 100 9.61 14.25 2.43
N ARG A 101 10.18 13.79 3.55
CA ARG A 101 10.15 14.51 4.82
C ARG A 101 11.55 14.94 5.20
N HIS A 102 11.67 16.15 5.71
CA HIS A 102 12.87 16.62 6.37
C HIS A 102 12.46 17.31 7.67
N GLU A 103 13.31 17.19 8.68
CA GLU A 103 13.19 17.96 9.91
C GLU A 103 14.02 19.24 9.74
N ASP A 104 13.45 20.39 10.05
CA ASP A 104 14.21 21.64 10.09
C ASP A 104 15.03 21.74 11.38
N SER A 105 15.90 22.75 11.49
CA SER A 105 16.74 22.99 12.66
C SER A 105 15.94 23.28 13.95
N GLY A 106 14.63 23.52 13.85
CA GLY A 106 13.73 23.72 14.97
C GLY A 106 12.91 22.48 15.33
N GLY A 107 13.22 21.32 14.77
CA GLY A 107 12.52 20.06 15.05
C GLY A 107 11.18 19.91 14.32
N ARG A 108 10.83 20.82 13.41
CA ARG A 108 9.56 20.72 12.67
C ARG A 108 9.75 19.83 11.46
N THR A 109 8.89 18.82 11.35
CA THR A 109 8.85 17.97 10.16
C THR A 109 8.09 18.66 9.03
N HIS A 110 8.77 18.91 7.92
CA HIS A 110 8.19 19.39 6.68
C HIS A 110 8.05 18.24 5.69
N ALA A 111 6.87 18.10 5.09
CA ALA A 111 6.61 17.13 4.04
C ALA A 111 6.41 17.86 2.71
N ARG A 112 7.06 17.37 1.65
CA ARG A 112 6.80 17.80 0.28
C ARG A 112 6.54 16.59 -0.62
N PRO A 113 5.70 16.74 -1.66
CA PRO A 113 5.56 15.68 -2.66
C PRO A 113 6.89 15.42 -3.38
N VAL A 114 7.12 14.16 -3.74
CA VAL A 114 8.13 13.75 -4.73
C VAL A 114 7.68 14.29 -6.09
N ARG A 115 8.51 15.12 -6.72
CA ARG A 115 8.21 15.72 -8.03
C ARG A 115 8.37 14.67 -9.15
N ASP A 116 7.79 14.95 -10.31
CA ASP A 116 7.80 13.99 -11.42
C ASP A 116 9.23 13.75 -11.93
N GLU A 117 10.08 14.78 -11.93
CA GLU A 117 11.45 14.73 -12.45
C GLU A 117 12.42 13.92 -11.55
N GLU A 118 12.05 13.68 -10.29
CA GLU A 118 12.84 12.92 -9.32
C GLU A 118 12.16 11.60 -8.91
N ALA A 119 11.03 11.24 -9.55
CA ALA A 119 10.21 10.11 -9.13
C ALA A 119 10.93 8.76 -9.30
N GLU A 120 11.58 8.57 -10.45
CA GLU A 120 12.32 7.35 -10.76
C GLU A 120 13.49 7.13 -9.80
N SER A 121 14.37 8.12 -9.63
CA SER A 121 15.51 8.02 -8.71
C SER A 121 15.07 7.84 -7.25
N TRP A 122 13.96 8.47 -6.85
CA TRP A 122 13.37 8.25 -5.54
C TRP A 122 12.85 6.82 -5.36
N CYS A 123 12.17 6.25 -6.37
CA CYS A 123 11.69 4.87 -6.35
C CYS A 123 12.85 3.87 -6.32
N GLN A 124 13.88 4.04 -7.15
CA GLN A 124 15.08 3.21 -7.12
C GLN A 124 15.73 3.22 -5.73
N ALA A 125 15.90 4.41 -5.14
CA ALA A 125 16.44 4.54 -3.79
C ALA A 125 15.53 3.88 -2.73
N LEU A 126 14.21 3.92 -2.91
CA LEU A 126 13.26 3.22 -2.03
C LEU A 126 13.42 1.71 -2.12
N LEU A 127 13.44 1.15 -3.33
CA LEU A 127 13.63 -0.28 -3.55
C LEU A 127 14.97 -0.75 -2.98
N HIS A 128 16.04 -0.01 -3.24
CA HIS A 128 17.36 -0.33 -2.72
C HIS A 128 17.40 -0.38 -1.18
N ARG A 129 16.78 0.59 -0.49
CA ARG A 129 16.66 0.58 0.98
C ARG A 129 15.88 -0.61 1.53
N HIS A 130 15.06 -1.23 0.69
CA HIS A 130 14.28 -2.41 1.02
C HIS A 130 14.92 -3.71 0.52
N GLY A 131 16.18 -3.65 0.06
CA GLY A 131 16.92 -4.83 -0.38
C GLY A 131 16.57 -5.30 -1.79
N ILE A 132 15.88 -4.49 -2.59
CA ILE A 132 15.43 -4.85 -3.94
C ILE A 132 16.29 -4.14 -4.97
N LYS A 133 16.90 -4.91 -5.88
CA LYS A 133 17.38 -4.44 -7.19
C LYS A 133 16.29 -4.71 -8.22
N ALA A 134 15.99 -3.72 -9.05
CA ALA A 134 14.93 -3.83 -10.03
C ALA A 134 15.22 -3.03 -11.29
N ASP A 135 14.75 -3.56 -12.41
CA ASP A 135 14.78 -2.96 -13.74
C ASP A 135 13.34 -2.74 -14.27
N ASP A 136 13.20 -2.20 -15.49
CA ASP A 136 11.92 -1.89 -16.14
C ASP A 136 10.97 -1.08 -15.25
N LEU A 137 11.56 -0.14 -14.51
CA LEU A 137 10.88 0.65 -13.50
C LEU A 137 10.01 1.70 -14.18
N VAL A 138 8.72 1.66 -13.88
CA VAL A 138 7.71 2.62 -14.36
C VAL A 138 7.05 3.25 -13.15
N VAL A 139 7.05 4.59 -13.11
CA VAL A 139 6.36 5.36 -12.07
C VAL A 139 5.29 6.21 -12.71
N SER A 140 4.08 6.15 -12.18
CA SER A 140 3.00 7.02 -12.66
C SER A 140 3.18 8.48 -12.21
N PRO A 141 2.52 9.44 -12.88
CA PRO A 141 2.39 10.81 -12.40
C PRO A 141 1.83 10.84 -10.98
N ARG A 142 2.10 11.89 -10.21
CA ARG A 142 1.51 12.04 -8.86
C ARG A 142 0.03 12.39 -8.91
N TRP A 143 -0.73 11.89 -7.94
CA TRP A 143 -2.07 12.39 -7.63
C TRP A 143 -2.26 12.54 -6.12
N LYS A 144 -3.34 13.23 -5.74
CA LYS A 144 -3.70 13.46 -4.34
C LYS A 144 -4.83 12.56 -3.92
N VAL A 145 -4.75 12.09 -2.68
CA VAL A 145 -5.84 11.43 -1.97
C VAL A 145 -6.15 12.20 -0.69
N GLY A 146 -7.43 12.31 -0.36
CA GLY A 146 -7.90 13.06 0.80
C GLY A 146 -8.31 14.50 0.47
N ARG A 147 -8.90 15.17 1.45
CA ARG A 147 -9.47 16.52 1.30
C ARG A 147 -8.57 17.58 1.96
N PRO A 148 -8.61 18.84 1.49
CA PRO A 148 -7.96 19.95 2.18
C PRO A 148 -8.42 20.05 3.65
N GLY A 149 -7.50 20.37 4.56
CA GLY A 149 -7.78 20.47 6.00
C GLY A 149 -7.96 19.14 6.73
N ALA A 150 -7.94 18.01 6.01
CA ALA A 150 -7.97 16.67 6.56
C ALA A 150 -6.67 15.92 6.22
N ARG A 151 -6.57 14.67 6.68
CA ARG A 151 -5.47 13.78 6.28
C ARG A 151 -5.49 13.60 4.77
N SER A 152 -4.37 13.92 4.14
CA SER A 152 -4.17 13.77 2.71
C SER A 152 -2.76 13.31 2.40
N PHE A 153 -2.60 12.71 1.22
CA PHE A 153 -1.33 12.17 0.75
C PHE A 153 -1.13 12.53 -0.71
N THR A 154 0.12 12.76 -1.09
CA THR A 154 0.54 12.60 -2.49
C THR A 154 0.96 11.16 -2.71
N VAL A 155 0.44 10.53 -3.76
CA VAL A 155 0.65 9.11 -4.05
C VAL A 155 1.11 8.88 -5.49
N ARG A 156 1.77 7.74 -5.71
CA ARG A 156 2.18 7.21 -7.02
C ARG A 156 2.02 5.70 -7.03
N ASP A 157 1.87 5.13 -8.22
CA ASP A 157 1.98 3.70 -8.46
C ASP A 157 3.36 3.45 -9.08
N LEU A 158 4.06 2.45 -8.57
CA LEU A 158 5.36 2.00 -9.02
C LEU A 158 5.19 0.56 -9.55
N THR A 159 5.73 0.27 -10.72
CA THR A 159 5.84 -1.08 -11.25
C THR A 159 7.29 -1.36 -11.63
N ALA A 160 7.83 -2.51 -11.28
CA ALA A 160 9.21 -2.87 -11.60
C ALA A 160 9.41 -4.39 -11.70
N THR A 161 10.47 -4.82 -12.38
CA THR A 161 10.89 -6.23 -12.46
C THR A 161 12.05 -6.47 -11.49
N VAL A 162 11.93 -7.44 -10.59
CA VAL A 162 12.97 -7.77 -9.61
C VAL A 162 14.16 -8.43 -10.31
N THR A 163 15.35 -7.88 -10.14
CA THR A 163 16.62 -8.43 -10.68
C THR A 163 17.58 -8.90 -9.60
N GLY A 164 17.32 -8.56 -8.34
CA GLY A 164 18.07 -9.08 -7.21
C GLY A 164 17.40 -8.75 -5.88
N LEU A 165 17.63 -9.60 -4.89
CA LEU A 165 17.12 -9.46 -3.53
C LEU A 165 18.26 -9.67 -2.53
N THR A 166 18.29 -8.88 -1.47
CA THR A 166 19.11 -9.20 -0.30
C THR A 166 18.46 -10.32 0.50
N ALA A 167 19.27 -11.09 1.24
CA ALA A 167 18.79 -12.24 2.02
C ALA A 167 17.78 -11.85 3.13
N ASP A 168 17.80 -10.60 3.58
CA ASP A 168 16.95 -10.03 4.62
C ASP A 168 15.79 -9.18 4.06
N CYS A 169 15.55 -9.24 2.74
CA CYS A 169 14.46 -8.50 2.10
C CYS A 169 13.11 -8.95 2.69
N THR A 170 12.44 -8.05 3.40
CA THR A 170 11.10 -8.26 3.98
C THR A 170 10.04 -7.39 3.31
N ALA A 171 10.35 -6.83 2.14
CA ALA A 171 9.50 -5.87 1.45
C ALA A 171 8.12 -6.44 1.10
N PHE A 172 8.05 -7.72 0.75
CA PHE A 172 6.78 -8.37 0.44
C PHE A 172 5.88 -8.46 1.68
N THR A 173 6.41 -8.92 2.81
CA THR A 173 5.63 -9.18 4.02
C THR A 173 5.40 -7.93 4.88
N ARG A 174 6.33 -6.96 4.88
CA ARG A 174 6.27 -5.72 5.68
C ARG A 174 5.93 -4.46 4.88
N GLY A 175 5.89 -4.56 3.56
CA GLY A 175 5.49 -3.49 2.66
C GLY A 175 6.54 -2.39 2.51
N LEU A 176 6.44 -1.69 1.39
CA LEU A 176 7.33 -0.63 0.97
C LEU A 176 6.86 0.74 1.46
N GLY A 177 7.78 1.55 1.96
CA GLY A 177 7.51 2.95 2.28
C GLY A 177 6.47 3.17 3.39
N ARG A 178 5.85 4.37 3.35
CA ARG A 178 4.92 4.89 4.37
C ARG A 178 3.46 4.68 3.95
N GLY A 179 2.55 4.84 4.91
CA GLY A 179 1.11 4.85 4.65
C GLY A 179 0.46 3.47 4.63
N LYS A 180 1.10 2.45 5.22
CA LYS A 180 0.60 1.07 5.28
C LYS A 180 -0.79 0.96 5.91
N SER A 181 -1.01 1.70 6.99
CA SER A 181 -2.32 1.83 7.63
C SER A 181 -3.41 2.43 6.75
N PHE A 182 -3.09 2.94 5.56
CA PHE A 182 -4.04 3.54 4.62
C PHE A 182 -4.13 2.75 3.30
N GLY A 183 -3.58 1.54 3.25
CA GLY A 183 -3.66 0.66 2.08
C GLY A 183 -2.55 0.89 1.04
N TYR A 184 -1.44 1.50 1.45
CA TYR A 184 -0.28 1.78 0.62
C TYR A 184 0.90 0.87 1.00
N GLY A 185 1.82 0.66 0.07
CA GLY A 185 3.06 -0.05 0.32
C GLY A 185 2.99 -1.57 0.19
N MET A 186 1.80 -2.17 0.04
CA MET A 186 1.67 -3.61 -0.22
C MET A 186 2.06 -3.92 -1.68
N PRO A 187 3.13 -4.71 -1.94
CA PRO A 187 3.48 -5.14 -3.29
C PRO A 187 2.53 -6.26 -3.76
N LEU A 188 2.06 -6.13 -5.00
CA LEU A 188 1.31 -7.16 -5.73
C LEU A 188 2.16 -7.67 -6.90
N VAL A 189 2.38 -8.98 -6.99
CA VAL A 189 3.06 -9.61 -8.13
C VAL A 189 2.07 -9.74 -9.30
N LEU A 190 2.54 -9.43 -10.50
CA LEU A 190 1.78 -9.38 -11.75
C LEU A 190 1.87 -10.67 -12.55
#